data_AF-A0A0B5AHF0-F1
#
_entry.id   AF-A0A0B5AHF0-F1
#
_cell.length_a   1.000
_cell.length_b   1.000
_cell.length_c   1.000
_cell.angle_alpha   90.00
_cell.angle_beta   90.00
_cell.angle_gamma   90.00
#
_symmetry.space_group_name_H-M   'P 1'
#
loop_
_entity.id
_entity.type
_entity.pdbx_description
1 polymer ?
#
loop_
_entity_poly.entity_id
_entity_poly.type
_entity_poly.pdbx_seq_one_letter_code
_entity_poly.pdbx_strand_id
1 'polypeptide(L)'
;MKKELLVSSALVLLLTGCAEEKTNYEETKQMVTDLLKTDDGKKAVKELLADEEIKKELVIDQPIVKESIQTTLLSKEGQDFWKKTFADPEFAETLAKSMKTEHEQLLKDLMKDPEYQNMILTIMQDPAMHEQTMSVLNSQAYKEETKKLMLEMMESPLVKKEMQDLLLDAAKEMGEEGAQQQGGGGEGGSGGDGGGDGNSESESGGGMGQ
;
A
#
# COMPACT_ATOMS: atom_id res chain seq x y z
N MET A 1 26.23 -10.33 -106.48
CA MET A 1 26.18 -9.35 -105.37
C MET A 1 24.86 -8.59 -105.24
N LYS A 2 23.72 -9.10 -105.77
CA LYS A 2 22.39 -8.46 -105.61
C LYS A 2 21.40 -9.27 -104.75
N LYS A 3 21.72 -10.55 -104.44
CA LYS A 3 20.86 -11.44 -103.65
C LYS A 3 21.16 -11.36 -102.14
N GLU A 4 22.43 -11.20 -101.77
CA GLU A 4 22.88 -11.02 -100.37
C GLU A 4 22.43 -9.67 -99.76
N LEU A 5 22.31 -8.62 -100.58
CA LEU A 5 21.88 -7.29 -100.13
C LEU A 5 20.36 -7.22 -99.84
N LEU A 6 19.57 -8.07 -100.50
CA LEU A 6 18.11 -8.08 -100.39
C LEU A 6 17.64 -8.88 -99.16
N VAL A 7 18.40 -9.88 -98.74
CA VAL A 7 18.13 -10.66 -97.50
C VAL A 7 18.49 -9.84 -96.25
N SER A 8 19.55 -9.03 -96.29
CA SER A 8 19.91 -8.13 -95.19
C SER A 8 18.90 -6.99 -94.97
N SER A 9 18.27 -6.49 -96.04
CA SER A 9 17.25 -5.44 -95.94
C SER A 9 15.88 -5.93 -95.44
N ALA A 10 15.60 -7.23 -95.51
CA ALA A 10 14.35 -7.82 -95.00
C ALA A 10 14.40 -8.12 -93.49
N LEU A 11 15.59 -8.25 -92.90
CA LEU A 11 15.77 -8.52 -91.47
C LEU A 11 15.65 -7.26 -90.60
N VAL A 12 15.82 -6.07 -91.18
CA VAL A 12 15.74 -4.78 -90.46
C VAL A 12 14.30 -4.29 -90.29
N LEU A 13 13.36 -4.77 -91.11
CA LEU A 13 11.93 -4.38 -91.05
C LEU A 13 11.12 -5.15 -89.99
N LEU A 14 11.68 -6.17 -89.33
CA LEU A 14 11.03 -6.89 -88.23
C LEU A 14 11.39 -6.34 -86.83
N LEU A 15 12.25 -5.31 -86.75
CA LEU A 15 12.73 -4.75 -85.47
C LEU A 15 12.27 -3.31 -85.20
N THR A 16 11.50 -2.67 -86.08
CA THR A 16 11.00 -1.30 -85.88
C THR A 16 9.62 -1.22 -85.23
N GLY A 17 9.05 -2.34 -84.80
CA GLY A 17 7.82 -2.40 -84.01
C GLY A 17 8.09 -2.49 -82.51
N CYS A 18 8.79 -1.52 -81.93
CA CYS A 18 8.87 -1.40 -80.46
C CYS A 18 9.09 0.07 -80.06
N ALA A 19 8.04 0.85 -80.22
CA ALA A 19 7.93 2.21 -79.69
C ALA A 19 6.50 2.46 -79.19
N GLU A 20 5.98 1.53 -78.38
CA GLU A 20 4.66 1.64 -77.70
C GLU A 20 4.73 1.27 -76.20
N GLU A 21 5.90 1.31 -75.58
CA GLU A 21 6.03 0.95 -74.14
C GLU A 21 5.58 2.06 -73.17
N LYS A 22 5.50 3.32 -73.60
CA LYS A 22 5.11 4.43 -72.69
C LYS A 22 3.61 4.72 -72.65
N THR A 23 2.89 4.52 -73.75
CA THR A 23 1.43 4.73 -73.80
C THR A 23 0.69 3.60 -73.05
N ASN A 24 1.20 2.38 -73.15
CA ASN A 24 0.60 1.20 -72.54
C ASN A 24 0.77 1.15 -71.01
N TYR A 25 1.80 1.82 -70.46
CA TYR A 25 2.05 1.83 -69.01
C TYR A 25 1.00 2.65 -68.25
N GLU A 26 0.67 3.85 -68.73
CA GLU A 26 -0.35 4.69 -68.08
C GLU A 26 -1.75 4.09 -68.25
N GLU A 27 -2.06 3.50 -69.42
CA GLU A 27 -3.33 2.79 -69.63
C GLU A 27 -3.42 1.52 -68.77
N THR A 28 -2.34 0.74 -68.65
CA THR A 28 -2.29 -0.45 -67.79
C THR A 28 -2.39 -0.05 -66.32
N LYS A 29 -1.73 1.03 -65.90
CA LYS A 29 -1.81 1.57 -64.53
C LYS A 29 -3.22 2.04 -64.20
N GLN A 30 -3.88 2.73 -65.14
CA GLN A 30 -5.27 3.16 -64.99
C GLN A 30 -6.20 1.95 -64.91
N MET A 31 -6.02 0.95 -65.78
CA MET A 31 -6.77 -0.31 -65.75
C MET A 31 -6.59 -1.07 -64.42
N VAL A 32 -5.37 -1.19 -63.90
CA VAL A 32 -5.09 -1.83 -62.61
C VAL A 32 -5.70 -1.04 -61.45
N THR A 33 -5.61 0.30 -61.51
CA THR A 33 -6.21 1.18 -60.50
C THR A 33 -7.74 1.06 -60.48
N ASP A 34 -8.35 0.98 -61.66
CA ASP A 34 -9.79 0.85 -61.80
C ASP A 34 -10.26 -0.55 -61.38
N LEU A 35 -9.50 -1.60 -61.71
CA LEU A 35 -9.74 -2.97 -61.24
C LEU A 35 -9.71 -3.05 -59.71
N LEU A 36 -8.73 -2.42 -59.04
CA LEU A 36 -8.66 -2.35 -57.58
C LEU A 36 -9.83 -1.57 -56.96
N LYS A 37 -10.37 -0.57 -57.67
CA LYS A 37 -11.51 0.24 -57.20
C LYS A 37 -12.87 -0.43 -57.45
N THR A 38 -12.94 -1.40 -58.36
CA THR A 38 -14.18 -2.17 -58.59
C THR A 38 -14.60 -2.94 -57.35
N ASP A 39 -15.89 -3.30 -57.29
CA ASP A 39 -16.43 -4.07 -56.17
C ASP A 39 -15.78 -5.46 -56.07
N ASP A 40 -15.41 -6.07 -57.20
CA ASP A 40 -14.68 -7.33 -57.25
C ASP A 40 -13.25 -7.17 -56.72
N GLY A 41 -12.55 -6.09 -57.08
CA GLY A 41 -11.22 -5.78 -56.53
C GLY A 41 -11.25 -5.56 -55.02
N LYS A 42 -12.22 -4.77 -54.52
CA LYS A 42 -12.43 -4.59 -53.07
C LYS A 42 -12.79 -5.89 -52.37
N LYS A 43 -13.58 -6.76 -53.01
CA LYS A 43 -13.97 -8.06 -52.45
C LYS A 43 -12.77 -9.00 -52.38
N ALA A 44 -11.97 -9.09 -53.43
CA ALA A 44 -10.74 -9.88 -53.45
C ALA A 44 -9.74 -9.42 -52.38
N VAL A 45 -9.55 -8.10 -52.23
CA VAL A 45 -8.71 -7.56 -51.14
C VAL A 45 -9.29 -7.89 -49.77
N LYS A 46 -10.60 -7.80 -49.57
CA LYS A 46 -11.25 -8.19 -48.30
C LYS A 46 -11.09 -9.69 -48.01
N GLU A 47 -11.19 -10.55 -49.02
CA GLU A 47 -10.99 -12.00 -48.88
C GLU A 47 -9.54 -12.33 -48.53
N LEU A 48 -8.57 -11.64 -49.14
CA LEU A 48 -7.16 -11.75 -48.77
C LEU A 48 -6.89 -11.23 -47.35
N LEU A 49 -7.49 -10.12 -46.95
CA LEU A 49 -7.39 -9.60 -45.57
C LEU A 49 -8.14 -10.47 -44.56
N ALA A 50 -9.05 -11.34 -45.01
CA ALA A 50 -9.72 -12.31 -44.15
C ALA A 50 -8.85 -13.55 -43.87
N ASP A 51 -7.81 -13.78 -44.68
CA ASP A 51 -6.84 -14.84 -44.50
C ASP A 51 -5.97 -14.60 -43.25
N GLU A 52 -5.85 -15.63 -42.41
CA GLU A 52 -5.14 -15.56 -41.12
C GLU A 52 -3.62 -15.41 -41.26
N GLU A 53 -3.01 -15.89 -42.34
CA GLU A 53 -1.58 -15.68 -42.59
C GLU A 53 -1.31 -14.25 -43.00
N ILE A 54 -2.16 -13.67 -43.84
CA ILE A 54 -2.05 -12.28 -44.30
C ILE A 54 -2.36 -11.29 -43.16
N LYS A 55 -3.34 -11.57 -42.30
CA LYS A 55 -3.62 -10.74 -41.11
C LYS A 55 -2.43 -10.66 -40.16
N LYS A 56 -1.76 -11.79 -39.93
CA LYS A 56 -0.59 -11.83 -39.04
C LYS A 56 0.54 -10.95 -39.57
N GLU A 57 0.76 -10.93 -40.88
CA GLU A 57 1.79 -10.09 -41.50
C GLU A 57 1.38 -8.60 -41.50
N LEU A 58 0.10 -8.28 -41.71
CA LEU A 58 -0.39 -6.90 -41.78
C LEU A 58 -0.52 -6.21 -40.41
N VAL A 59 -0.86 -6.95 -39.35
CA VAL A 59 -1.04 -6.40 -37.98
C VAL A 59 0.29 -6.03 -37.32
N ILE A 60 1.44 -6.33 -37.94
CA ILE A 60 2.78 -6.08 -37.38
C ILE A 60 3.42 -4.83 -38.01
N ASP A 61 2.67 -3.74 -38.23
CA ASP A 61 3.30 -2.42 -38.31
C ASP A 61 3.57 -1.91 -36.89
N GLN A 62 4.70 -2.36 -36.34
CA GLN A 62 5.13 -2.12 -34.95
C GLN A 62 5.02 -0.65 -34.50
N PRO A 63 5.35 0.38 -35.31
CA PRO A 63 5.24 1.78 -34.91
C PRO A 63 3.79 2.23 -34.71
N ILE A 64 2.88 1.94 -35.65
CA ILE A 64 1.48 2.39 -35.57
C ILE A 64 0.75 1.67 -34.44
N VAL A 65 1.00 0.36 -34.26
CA VAL A 65 0.43 -0.40 -33.15
C VAL A 65 0.93 0.12 -31.81
N LYS A 66 2.23 0.38 -31.67
CA LYS A 66 2.82 0.94 -30.46
C LYS A 66 2.28 2.34 -30.15
N GLU A 67 2.22 3.22 -31.14
CA GLU A 67 1.69 4.58 -30.99
C GLU A 67 0.21 4.57 -30.62
N SER A 68 -0.58 3.68 -31.23
CA SER A 68 -2.00 3.51 -30.92
C SER A 68 -2.22 3.00 -29.50
N ILE A 69 -1.42 2.01 -29.06
CA ILE A 69 -1.45 1.50 -27.68
C ILE A 69 -1.05 2.59 -26.69
N GLN A 70 0.06 3.30 -26.95
CA GLN A 70 0.50 4.39 -26.08
C GLN A 70 -0.54 5.49 -25.99
N THR A 71 -1.07 5.94 -27.13
CA THR A 71 -2.07 7.01 -27.18
C THR A 71 -3.34 6.57 -26.46
N THR A 72 -3.83 5.35 -26.70
CA THR A 72 -5.08 4.86 -26.10
C THR A 72 -4.94 4.57 -24.61
N LEU A 73 -3.84 3.98 -24.17
CA LEU A 73 -3.63 3.66 -22.74
C LEU A 73 -3.32 4.90 -21.91
N LEU A 74 -2.61 5.89 -22.47
CA LEU A 74 -2.28 7.14 -21.77
C LEU A 74 -3.37 8.20 -21.91
N SER A 75 -4.35 8.01 -22.80
CA SER A 75 -5.46 8.94 -22.95
C SER A 75 -6.33 8.97 -21.70
N LYS A 76 -7.18 9.99 -21.61
CA LYS A 76 -8.15 10.12 -20.53
C LYS A 76 -9.14 8.96 -20.54
N GLU A 77 -9.55 8.51 -21.73
CA GLU A 77 -10.43 7.36 -21.93
C GLU A 77 -9.77 6.07 -21.42
N GLY A 78 -8.47 5.87 -21.67
CA GLY A 78 -7.70 4.76 -21.13
C GLY A 78 -7.61 4.79 -19.60
N GLN A 79 -7.33 5.95 -19.02
CA GLN A 79 -7.31 6.12 -17.56
C GLN A 79 -8.68 5.84 -16.94
N ASP A 80 -9.76 6.34 -17.55
CA ASP A 80 -11.12 6.13 -17.07
C ASP A 80 -11.58 4.68 -17.27
N PHE A 81 -11.14 4.01 -18.33
CA PHE A 81 -11.29 2.57 -18.50
C PHE A 81 -10.65 1.84 -17.33
N TRP A 82 -9.36 2.08 -17.05
CA TRP A 82 -8.68 1.43 -15.93
C TRP A 82 -9.35 1.72 -14.60
N LYS A 83 -9.73 2.98 -14.29
CA LYS A 83 -10.44 3.31 -13.05
C LYS A 83 -11.74 2.49 -12.88
N LYS A 84 -12.51 2.32 -13.96
CA LYS A 84 -13.74 1.51 -13.93
C LYS A 84 -13.43 0.03 -13.76
N THR A 85 -12.43 -0.47 -14.49
CA THR A 85 -12.00 -1.87 -14.44
C THR A 85 -11.43 -2.23 -13.06
N PHE A 86 -10.66 -1.36 -12.42
CA PHE A 86 -10.17 -1.55 -11.05
C PHE A 86 -11.28 -1.45 -9.98
N ALA A 87 -12.39 -0.78 -10.29
CA ALA A 87 -13.55 -0.73 -9.40
C ALA A 87 -14.43 -1.98 -9.49
N ASP A 88 -14.24 -2.83 -10.52
CA ASP A 88 -14.92 -4.11 -10.63
C ASP A 88 -14.31 -5.14 -9.66
N PRO A 89 -15.10 -5.68 -8.71
CA PRO A 89 -14.61 -6.63 -7.72
C PRO A 89 -14.00 -7.91 -8.32
N GLU A 90 -14.56 -8.45 -9.41
CA GLU A 90 -14.05 -9.70 -10.00
C GLU A 90 -12.66 -9.50 -10.63
N PHE A 91 -12.50 -8.38 -11.33
CA PHE A 91 -11.21 -7.97 -11.89
C PHE A 91 -10.20 -7.68 -10.77
N ALA A 92 -10.59 -6.89 -9.76
CA ALA A 92 -9.74 -6.55 -8.63
C ALA A 92 -9.30 -7.79 -7.84
N GLU A 93 -10.19 -8.75 -7.62
CA GLU A 93 -9.86 -10.02 -6.96
C GLU A 93 -8.86 -10.84 -7.77
N THR A 94 -9.09 -10.98 -9.08
CA THR A 94 -8.20 -11.71 -9.97
C THR A 94 -6.80 -11.08 -10.00
N LEU A 95 -6.75 -9.76 -10.10
CA LEU A 95 -5.50 -9.01 -10.09
C LEU A 95 -4.78 -9.14 -8.74
N ALA A 96 -5.49 -8.95 -7.62
CA ALA A 96 -4.92 -9.08 -6.29
C ALA A 96 -4.38 -10.50 -6.04
N LYS A 97 -5.09 -11.54 -6.49
CA LYS A 97 -4.62 -12.93 -6.43
C LYS A 97 -3.34 -13.13 -7.25
N SER A 98 -3.27 -12.56 -8.46
CA SER A 98 -2.08 -12.66 -9.30
C SER A 98 -0.87 -11.95 -8.71
N MET A 99 -1.09 -10.84 -7.99
CA MET A 99 -0.04 -10.04 -7.37
C MET A 99 0.33 -10.49 -5.95
N LYS A 100 -0.40 -11.43 -5.36
CA LYS A 100 -0.27 -11.80 -3.94
C LYS A 100 1.17 -12.11 -3.54
N THR A 101 1.86 -12.94 -4.32
CA THR A 101 3.24 -13.37 -3.99
C THR A 101 4.22 -12.21 -4.00
N GLU A 102 4.23 -11.41 -5.07
CA GLU A 102 5.12 -10.25 -5.18
C GLU A 102 4.76 -9.17 -4.16
N HIS A 103 3.47 -8.97 -3.89
CA HIS A 103 3.00 -8.02 -2.90
C HIS A 103 3.39 -8.44 -1.47
N GLU A 104 3.29 -9.73 -1.14
CA GLU A 104 3.76 -10.27 0.14
C GLU A 104 5.27 -10.11 0.30
N GLN A 105 6.04 -10.38 -0.76
CA GLN A 105 7.48 -10.20 -0.75
C GLN A 105 7.86 -8.72 -0.56
N LEU A 106 7.21 -7.82 -1.30
CA LEU A 106 7.37 -6.37 -1.14
C LEU A 106 7.10 -5.93 0.29
N LEU A 107 5.98 -6.36 0.89
CA LEU A 107 5.64 -6.02 2.27
C LEU A 107 6.68 -6.56 3.27
N LYS A 108 7.17 -7.78 3.07
CA LYS A 108 8.24 -8.38 3.89
C LYS A 108 9.55 -7.62 3.82
N ASP A 109 9.90 -7.12 2.64
CA ASP A 109 11.12 -6.35 2.45
C ASP A 109 10.97 -4.93 2.96
N LEU A 110 9.81 -4.28 2.77
CA LEU A 110 9.47 -3.01 3.39
C LEU A 110 9.50 -3.08 4.92
N MET A 111 9.06 -4.18 5.55
CA MET A 111 9.20 -4.33 7.00
C MET A 111 10.65 -4.28 7.51
N LYS A 112 11.64 -4.52 6.66
CA LYS A 112 13.08 -4.41 6.99
C LYS A 112 13.64 -3.03 6.66
N ASP A 113 12.88 -2.21 5.94
CA ASP A 113 13.28 -0.86 5.55
C ASP A 113 13.10 0.13 6.72
N PRO A 114 14.11 0.96 7.04
CA PRO A 114 14.03 1.91 8.16
C PRO A 114 12.94 2.99 8.02
N GLU A 115 12.63 3.44 6.81
CA GLU A 115 11.59 4.46 6.60
C GLU A 115 10.21 3.86 6.85
N TYR A 116 9.97 2.66 6.31
CA TYR A 116 8.72 1.93 6.54
C TYR A 116 8.53 1.53 8.01
N GLN A 117 9.62 1.14 8.70
CA GLN A 117 9.59 0.90 10.14
C GLN A 117 9.19 2.16 10.94
N ASN A 118 9.71 3.34 10.57
CA ASN A 118 9.31 4.58 11.21
C ASN A 118 7.83 4.92 10.99
N MET A 119 7.30 4.64 9.79
CA MET A 119 5.86 4.77 9.55
C MET A 119 5.06 3.82 10.43
N ILE A 120 5.48 2.57 10.60
CA ILE A 120 4.85 1.62 11.52
C ILE A 120 4.92 2.12 12.97
N LEU A 121 6.06 2.62 13.43
CA LEU A 121 6.20 3.17 14.78
C LEU A 121 5.28 4.35 15.03
N THR A 122 5.08 5.20 14.02
CA THR A 122 4.12 6.30 14.07
C THR A 122 2.69 5.78 14.23
N ILE A 123 2.33 4.71 13.51
CA ILE A 123 1.01 4.05 13.65
C ILE A 123 0.86 3.44 15.05
N MET A 124 1.92 2.87 15.63
CA MET A 124 1.89 2.31 16.99
C MET A 124 1.70 3.37 18.08
N GLN A 125 1.99 4.64 17.80
CA GLN A 125 1.77 5.76 18.71
C GLN A 125 0.32 6.28 18.68
N ASP A 126 -0.54 5.71 17.83
CA ASP A 126 -1.95 6.09 17.77
C ASP A 126 -2.66 5.84 19.13
N PRO A 127 -3.56 6.73 19.58
CA PRO A 127 -4.29 6.56 20.84
C PRO A 127 -5.01 5.22 21.00
N ALA A 128 -5.55 4.64 19.91
CA ALA A 128 -6.20 3.33 19.98
C ALA A 128 -5.21 2.21 20.31
N MET A 129 -3.99 2.29 19.75
CA MET A 129 -2.91 1.35 20.09
C MET A 129 -2.45 1.56 21.53
N HIS A 130 -2.42 2.80 22.01
CA HIS A 130 -2.11 3.10 23.41
C HIS A 130 -3.14 2.49 24.37
N GLU A 131 -4.43 2.64 24.09
CA GLU A 131 -5.50 2.04 24.90
C GLU A 131 -5.40 0.51 24.95
N GLN A 132 -5.19 -0.12 23.79
CA GLN A 132 -4.99 -1.58 23.73
C GLN A 132 -3.76 -2.00 24.52
N THR A 133 -2.65 -1.26 24.41
CA THR A 133 -1.44 -1.51 25.19
C THR A 133 -1.71 -1.40 26.69
N MET A 134 -2.44 -0.36 27.12
CA MET A 134 -2.83 -0.18 28.52
C MET A 134 -3.77 -1.29 29.02
N SER A 135 -4.66 -1.81 28.16
CA SER A 135 -5.49 -2.97 28.50
C SER A 135 -4.65 -4.23 28.73
N VAL A 136 -3.60 -4.44 27.93
CA VAL A 136 -2.67 -5.58 28.10
C VAL A 136 -1.87 -5.43 29.38
N LEU A 137 -1.34 -4.23 29.68
CA LEU A 137 -0.61 -3.95 30.92
C LEU A 137 -1.49 -4.10 32.16
N ASN A 138 -2.79 -3.79 32.06
CA ASN A 138 -3.74 -3.98 33.15
C ASN A 138 -4.33 -5.40 33.23
N SER A 139 -3.95 -6.29 32.31
CA SER A 139 -4.41 -7.67 32.31
C SER A 139 -3.91 -8.44 33.54
N GLN A 140 -4.67 -9.45 33.95
CA GLN A 140 -4.31 -10.28 35.10
C GLN A 140 -2.96 -10.99 34.90
N ALA A 141 -2.67 -11.46 33.68
CA ALA A 141 -1.41 -12.10 33.34
C ALA A 141 -0.22 -11.17 33.54
N TYR A 142 -0.33 -9.91 33.08
CA TYR A 142 0.74 -8.93 33.26
C TYR A 142 0.91 -8.51 34.73
N LYS A 143 -0.20 -8.38 35.47
CA LYS A 143 -0.18 -8.10 36.91
C LYS A 143 0.52 -9.19 37.71
N GLU A 144 0.34 -10.46 37.36
CA GLU A 144 1.03 -11.57 38.02
C GLU A 144 2.54 -11.55 37.79
N GLU A 145 2.98 -11.32 36.55
CA GLU A 145 4.41 -11.16 36.25
C GLU A 145 5.00 -9.92 36.93
N THR A 146 4.25 -8.82 36.94
CA THR A 146 4.65 -7.58 37.64
C THR A 146 4.77 -7.82 39.15
N LYS A 147 3.84 -8.55 39.76
CA LYS A 147 3.89 -8.91 41.18
C LYS A 147 5.12 -9.76 41.47
N LYS A 148 5.42 -10.75 40.63
CA LYS A 148 6.61 -11.58 40.76
C LYS A 148 7.89 -10.74 40.66
N LEU A 149 7.99 -9.86 39.67
CA LEU A 149 9.11 -8.94 39.52
C LEU A 149 9.26 -8.00 40.73
N MET A 150 8.16 -7.49 41.28
CA MET A 150 8.20 -6.68 42.51
C MET A 150 8.72 -7.47 43.71
N LEU A 151 8.31 -8.73 43.87
CA LEU A 151 8.82 -9.59 44.95
C LEU A 151 10.32 -9.85 44.78
N GLU A 152 10.76 -10.18 43.57
CA GLU A 152 12.19 -10.36 43.26
C GLU A 152 12.99 -9.08 43.50
N MET A 153 12.42 -7.92 43.14
CA MET A 153 13.04 -6.61 43.39
C MET A 153 13.17 -6.33 44.90
N MET A 154 12.15 -6.60 45.70
CA MET A 154 12.23 -6.49 47.16
C MET A 154 13.24 -7.46 47.77
N GLU A 155 13.51 -8.58 47.11
CA GLU A 155 14.51 -9.53 47.56
C GLU A 155 15.95 -9.08 47.26
N SER A 156 16.13 -8.09 46.37
CA SER A 156 17.42 -7.51 46.04
C SER A 156 18.12 -6.93 47.28
N PRO A 157 19.41 -7.24 47.51
CA PRO A 157 20.18 -6.68 48.61
C PRO A 157 20.18 -5.15 48.66
N LEU A 158 20.16 -4.50 47.50
CA LEU A 158 20.12 -3.04 47.40
C LEU A 158 18.81 -2.48 47.98
N VAL A 159 17.67 -3.06 47.56
CA VAL A 159 16.34 -2.62 47.97
C VAL A 159 16.08 -2.99 49.43
N LYS A 160 16.52 -4.17 49.89
CA LYS A 160 16.47 -4.54 51.31
C LYS A 160 17.23 -3.55 52.18
N LYS A 161 18.42 -3.12 51.74
CA LYS A 161 19.23 -2.14 52.47
C LYS A 161 18.53 -0.79 52.51
N GLU A 162 18.08 -0.27 51.36
CA GLU A 162 17.33 1.00 51.36
C GLU A 162 16.07 0.93 52.23
N MET A 163 15.35 -0.20 52.20
CA MET A 163 14.17 -0.40 53.04
C MET A 163 14.53 -0.45 54.53
N GLN A 164 15.66 -1.06 54.90
CA GLN A 164 16.19 -1.04 56.27
C GLN A 164 16.60 0.37 56.70
N ASP A 165 17.30 1.10 55.84
CA ASP A 165 17.73 2.48 56.12
C ASP A 165 16.49 3.39 56.32
N LEU A 166 15.46 3.26 55.46
CA LEU A 166 14.18 3.96 55.58
C LEU A 166 13.44 3.63 56.88
N LEU A 167 13.42 2.35 57.28
CA LEU A 167 12.81 1.93 58.54
C LEU A 167 13.57 2.47 59.76
N LEU A 168 14.90 2.53 59.69
CA LEU A 168 15.73 3.11 60.75
C LEU A 168 15.52 4.62 60.87
N ASP A 169 15.39 5.33 59.76
CA ASP A 169 15.16 6.77 59.77
C ASP A 169 13.75 7.11 60.24
N ALA A 170 12.72 6.37 59.80
CA ALA A 170 11.36 6.51 60.32
C ALA A 170 11.28 6.21 61.83
N ALA A 171 12.04 5.23 62.32
CA ALA A 171 12.11 4.93 63.75
C ALA A 171 12.82 6.03 64.56
N LYS A 172 13.82 6.71 63.97
CA LYS A 172 14.45 7.89 64.59
C LYS A 172 13.46 9.06 64.64
N GLU A 173 12.74 9.33 63.55
CA GLU A 173 11.71 10.39 63.52
C GLU A 173 10.60 10.14 64.54
N MET A 174 10.07 8.91 64.65
CA MET A 174 9.10 8.56 65.71
C MET A 174 9.70 8.60 67.12
N GLY A 175 10.99 8.30 67.26
CA GLY A 175 11.71 8.41 68.53
C GLY A 175 11.95 9.86 68.96
N GLU A 176 12.20 10.76 68.01
CA GLU A 176 12.33 12.21 68.22
C GLU A 176 10.97 12.86 68.50
N GLU A 177 9.89 12.43 67.84
CA GLU A 177 8.51 12.85 68.16
C GLU A 177 8.03 12.29 69.52
N GLY A 178 8.41 11.06 69.87
CA GLY A 178 8.10 10.45 71.17
C GLY A 178 8.85 11.05 72.35
N ALA A 179 10.07 11.58 72.13
CA ALA A 179 10.84 12.30 73.15
C ALA A 179 10.28 13.71 73.44
N GLN A 180 9.45 14.27 72.55
CA GLN A 180 8.84 15.58 72.75
C GLN A 180 7.47 15.52 73.47
N GLN A 181 6.92 14.32 73.71
CA GLN A 181 5.64 14.15 74.44
C GLN A 181 5.76 13.43 75.80
N GLN A 182 6.97 13.22 76.31
CA GLN A 182 7.18 12.65 77.66
C GLN A 182 8.27 13.38 78.43
N GLY A 183 8.08 14.69 78.63
CA GLY A 183 9.04 15.52 79.36
C GLY A 183 8.48 16.89 79.76
N GLY A 184 7.45 16.94 80.60
CA GLY A 184 7.08 18.20 81.26
C GLY A 184 5.71 18.20 81.96
N GLY A 185 5.73 18.25 83.30
CA GLY A 185 4.64 18.89 84.07
C GLY A 185 3.91 18.02 85.08
N GLY A 186 4.57 17.70 86.20
CA GLY A 186 3.87 17.37 87.44
C GLY A 186 3.48 18.65 88.21
N GLU A 187 2.25 18.64 88.72
CA GLU A 187 1.72 19.36 89.90
C GLU A 187 1.40 20.87 89.82
N GLY A 188 0.11 21.18 90.02
CA GLY A 188 -0.41 22.54 90.26
C GLY A 188 -1.92 22.63 90.02
N GLY A 189 -2.72 22.42 91.07
CA GLY A 189 -4.16 22.26 90.97
C GLY A 189 -5.02 23.53 90.89
N SER A 190 -6.33 23.26 90.93
CA SER A 190 -7.47 24.13 91.30
C SER A 190 -8.28 24.78 90.17
N GLY A 191 -9.54 24.32 90.05
CA GLY A 191 -10.69 25.22 89.98
C GLY A 191 -11.60 25.16 88.74
N GLY A 192 -12.87 24.77 88.97
CA GLY A 192 -14.07 25.19 88.20
C GLY A 192 -14.44 24.25 87.02
N ASP A 193 -15.45 23.39 87.11
CA ASP A 193 -16.92 23.60 87.14
C ASP A 193 -17.56 23.94 85.78
N GLY A 194 -18.63 23.21 85.45
CA GLY A 194 -19.51 23.35 84.27
C GLY A 194 -19.27 22.26 83.22
N GLY A 195 -20.06 21.18 83.15
CA GLY A 195 -21.45 21.17 82.68
C GLY A 195 -21.43 21.29 81.14
N GLY A 196 -21.81 20.31 80.32
CA GLY A 196 -22.94 19.39 80.32
C GLY A 196 -23.27 19.08 78.85
N ASP A 197 -24.03 18.01 78.62
CA ASP A 197 -24.65 17.57 77.36
C ASP A 197 -23.72 17.16 76.20
N GLY A 198 -23.87 15.99 75.57
CA GLY A 198 -25.06 15.15 75.46
C GLY A 198 -25.53 15.12 73.99
N ASN A 199 -25.74 13.90 73.48
CA ASN A 199 -26.45 13.57 72.23
C ASN A 199 -25.72 13.94 70.91
N SER A 200 -25.77 13.19 69.82
CA SER A 200 -26.40 11.91 69.43
C SER A 200 -26.21 11.80 67.91
N GLU A 201 -26.20 10.57 67.40
CA GLU A 201 -26.90 10.11 66.17
C GLU A 201 -26.81 10.94 64.86
N SER A 202 -26.82 10.38 63.67
CA SER A 202 -26.84 9.01 63.18
C SER A 202 -26.57 9.08 61.66
N GLU A 203 -26.30 7.90 61.12
CA GLU A 203 -26.87 7.39 59.85
C GLU A 203 -26.55 7.97 58.47
N SER A 204 -26.31 6.96 57.60
CA SER A 204 -26.86 6.80 56.25
C SER A 204 -26.23 7.68 55.16
N GLY A 205 -25.79 7.16 54.02
CA GLY A 205 -26.17 5.94 53.30
C GLY A 205 -26.30 6.29 51.82
N GLY A 206 -25.93 5.35 50.94
CA GLY A 206 -26.15 5.43 49.47
C GLY A 206 -25.15 6.32 48.72
N GLY A 207 -24.64 5.98 47.54
CA GLY A 207 -25.15 5.08 46.52
C GLY A 207 -25.36 5.87 45.21
N MET A 208 -24.84 5.33 44.10
CA MET A 208 -25.03 5.76 42.70
C MET A 208 -24.30 7.08 42.34
N GLY A 209 -23.69 7.26 41.18
CA GLY A 209 -23.88 6.62 39.89
C GLY A 209 -23.90 7.74 38.85
N GLN A 210 -22.88 7.76 38.00
CA GLN A 210 -22.88 8.27 36.62
C GLN A 210 -21.55 7.83 35.99
#